data_AF-A0A1Y2G765-F1
#
_entry.id   AF-A0A1Y2G765-F1
#
_cell.length_a   1.000
_cell.length_b   1.000
_cell.length_c   1.000
_cell.angle_alpha   90.00
_cell.angle_beta   90.00
_cell.angle_gamma   90.00
#
_symmetry.space_group_name_H-M   'P 1'
#
loop_
_entity.id
_entity.type
_entity.pdbx_description
1 polymer ?
#
loop_
_entity_poly.entity_id
_entity_poly.type
_entity_poly.pdbx_seq_one_letter_code
_entity_poly.pdbx_strand_id
1 'polypeptide(L)' 'MQSSHARQGRQNQLYDNGARLVAGCVPVDKKGRRVLLVASSKNEGEWVLPKGGWENDETQEEAAARETWEEGM' A
#
# COMPACT_ATOMS: atom_id res chain seq x y z
N MET A 1 11.58 -15.00 -7.83
CA MET A 1 11.25 -13.97 -8.83
C MET A 1 9.74 -13.77 -8.78
N GLN A 2 9.24 -12.82 -7.97
CA GLN A 2 7.83 -12.46 -7.97
C GLN A 2 7.62 -11.40 -9.06
N SER A 3 6.61 -11.61 -9.91
CA SER A 3 6.28 -10.78 -11.07
C SER A 3 5.90 -9.36 -10.64
N SER A 4 6.45 -8.35 -11.31
CA SER A 4 6.21 -6.91 -11.14
C SER A 4 4.84 -6.44 -11.66
N HIS A 5 3.81 -7.29 -11.58
CA HIS A 5 2.45 -6.92 -11.96
C HIS A 5 1.64 -6.70 -10.70
N ALA A 6 1.27 -5.44 -10.45
CA ALA A 6 0.29 -5.08 -9.43
C ALA A 6 -0.93 -6.00 -9.57
N ARG A 7 -1.38 -6.59 -8.46
CA ARG A 7 -2.50 -7.53 -8.47
C ARG A 7 -3.76 -6.79 -8.94
N GLN A 8 -4.27 -7.19 -10.11
CA GLN A 8 -5.46 -6.58 -10.70
C GLN A 8 -6.71 -7.35 -10.27
N GLY A 9 -7.51 -6.77 -9.38
CA GLY A 9 -8.82 -7.31 -9.01
C GLY A 9 -9.28 -6.88 -7.61
N ARG A 10 -10.59 -6.98 -7.35
CA ARG A 10 -11.18 -6.78 -6.00
C ARG A 10 -11.53 -8.09 -5.30
N GLN A 11 -11.19 -9.22 -5.90
CA GLN A 11 -11.76 -10.54 -5.59
C GLN A 11 -11.25 -11.08 -4.25
N ASN A 12 -9.98 -10.79 -3.95
CA ASN A 12 -9.31 -11.22 -2.72
C ASN A 12 -9.26 -10.14 -1.65
N GLN A 13 -9.83 -8.95 -1.88
CA GLN A 13 -9.73 -7.85 -0.92
C GLN A 13 -10.56 -8.12 0.33
N LEU A 14 -9.96 -7.83 1.48
CA LEU A 14 -10.60 -7.97 2.77
C LEU A 14 -11.46 -6.74 3.11
N TYR A 15 -12.56 -6.99 3.81
CA TYR A 15 -13.49 -5.98 4.28
C TYR A 15 -13.85 -6.25 5.74
N ASP A 16 -13.95 -5.19 6.53
CA ASP A 16 -14.51 -5.22 7.89
C ASP A 16 -15.65 -4.21 7.98
N ASN A 17 -16.81 -4.65 8.47
CA ASN A 17 -18.02 -3.83 8.59
C ASN A 17 -18.38 -3.02 7.31
N GLY A 18 -18.15 -3.61 6.13
CA GLY A 18 -18.40 -2.98 4.83
C GLY A 18 -17.33 -1.99 4.36
N ALA A 19 -16.29 -1.74 5.15
CA ALA A 19 -15.14 -0.94 4.76
C ALA A 19 -14.00 -1.82 4.25
N ARG A 20 -13.36 -1.39 3.16
CA ARG A 20 -12.18 -2.09 2.63
C ARG A 20 -10.99 -1.94 3.57
N LEU A 21 -10.33 -3.05 3.89
CA LEU A 21 -9.08 -3.03 4.65
C LEU A 21 -7.91 -2.61 3.75
N VAL A 22 -7.07 -1.74 4.29
CA VAL A 22 -5.92 -1.15 3.60
C VAL A 22 -4.69 -1.29 4.48
N ALA A 23 -3.57 -1.68 3.88
CA ALA A 23 -2.28 -1.80 4.54
C ALA A 23 -1.25 -0.95 3.81
N GLY A 24 -0.26 -0.44 4.54
CA GLY A 24 0.80 0.42 4.00
C GLY A 24 1.85 0.74 5.07
N CYS A 25 2.94 1.36 4.66
CA CYS A 25 4.01 1.76 5.58
C CYS A 25 4.08 3.27 5.78
N VAL A 26 4.76 3.69 6.84
CA VAL A 26 5.25 5.07 7.02
C VAL A 26 6.77 5.04 6.85
N PRO A 27 7.30 5.22 5.63
CA PRO A 27 8.74 5.13 5.41
C PRO A 27 9.41 6.37 5.98
N VAL A 28 10.31 6.18 6.94
CA VAL A 28 11.10 7.25 7.54
C VAL A 28 12.52 7.22 7.03
N ASP A 29 13.13 8.39 6.85
CA ASP A 29 14.56 8.44 6.52
C ASP A 29 15.41 7.90 7.68
N LYS A 30 16.68 7.57 7.40
CA LYS A 30 17.60 6.99 8.41
C LYS A 30 17.77 7.83 9.68
N LYS A 31 17.40 9.11 9.63
CA LYS A 31 17.50 10.05 10.76
C LYS A 31 16.16 10.23 11.48
N GLY A 32 15.08 9.62 11.00
CA GLY A 32 13.73 9.75 11.53
C GLY A 32 13.12 11.15 11.38
N ARG A 33 13.57 11.95 10.40
CA ARG A 33 13.16 13.36 10.24
C ARG A 33 12.23 13.62 9.08
N ARG A 34 12.16 12.71 8.12
CA ARG A 34 11.39 12.87 6.89
C ARG A 34 10.59 11.60 6.63
N VAL A 35 9.37 11.79 6.13
CA VAL A 35 8.48 10.73 5.68
C VAL A 35 8.41 10.76 4.16
N LEU A 36 8.50 9.59 3.51
CA LEU A 36 8.25 9.47 2.08
C LEU A 36 6.74 9.41 1.82
N LEU A 37 6.28 10.24 0.90
CA LEU A 37 4.91 10.24 0.38
C LEU A 37 4.95 10.01 -1.12
N VAL A 38 3.88 9.45 -1.66
CA VAL A 38 3.67 9.25 -3.09
C VAL A 38 2.54 10.15 -3.58
N ALA A 39 2.56 10.55 -4.85
CA ALA A 39 1.48 11.32 -5.43
C ALA A 39 0.21 10.46 -5.52
N SER A 40 -0.93 11.01 -5.11
CA SER A 40 -2.20 10.30 -5.17
C SER A 40 -2.60 10.04 -6.63
N SER A 41 -2.88 8.77 -6.96
CA SER A 41 -3.41 8.39 -8.27
C SER A 41 -4.87 8.78 -8.50
N LYS A 42 -5.58 9.16 -7.43
CA LYS A 42 -7.02 9.50 -7.48
C LYS A 42 -7.29 10.99 -7.38
N ASN A 43 -6.44 11.72 -6.64
CA ASN A 43 -6.62 13.13 -6.34
C ASN A 43 -5.36 13.88 -6.76
N GLU A 44 -5.44 14.60 -7.89
CA GLU A 44 -4.32 15.37 -8.41
C GLU A 44 -3.87 16.43 -7.39
N GLY A 45 -2.55 16.55 -7.19
CA GLY A 45 -1.97 17.51 -6.24
C GLY A 45 -1.95 17.05 -4.77
N GLU A 46 -2.55 15.90 -4.45
CA GLU A 46 -2.48 15.32 -3.11
C GLU A 46 -1.35 14.30 -2.96
N TRP A 47 -0.82 14.22 -1.74
CA TRP A 47 0.22 13.27 -1.36
C TRP A 47 -0.32 12.30 -0.33
N VAL A 48 -0.01 11.01 -0.49
CA VAL A 48 -0.48 9.94 0.39
C VAL A 48 0.68 9.07 0.85
N LEU A 49 0.46 8.37 1.97
CA LEU A 49 1.33 7.28 2.36
C LEU A 49 1.22 6.13 1.35
N PRO A 50 2.31 5.42 1.08
CA PRO A 50 2.27 4.26 0.20
C PRO A 50 1.43 3.16 0.85
N LYS A 51 0.34 2.77 0.18
CA LYS A 51 -0.69 1.87 0.74
C LYS A 51 -1.57 1.28 -0.35
N GLY A 52 -2.16 0.12 -0.06
CA GLY A 52 -3.22 -0.43 -0.90
C GLY A 52 -4.03 -1.51 -0.22
N GLY A 53 -4.70 -2.33 -1.02
CA GLY A 53 -5.70 -3.26 -0.49
C GLY A 53 -5.03 -4.43 0.24
N TRP A 54 -5.53 -4.78 1.42
CA TRP A 54 -5.13 -6.02 2.08
C TRP A 54 -5.91 -7.19 1.47
N GLU A 55 -5.19 -8.18 0.93
CA GLU A 55 -5.77 -9.40 0.35
C GLU A 55 -5.79 -10.58 1.33
N ASN A 56 -6.67 -11.55 1.08
CA ASN A 56 -6.93 -12.69 1.97
C ASN A 56 -5.85 -13.79 1.96
N ASP A 57 -4.87 -13.70 1.06
CA ASP A 57 -3.78 -14.64 0.88
C ASP A 57 -2.43 -14.11 1.42
N GLU A 58 -2.45 -13.02 2.19
CA GLU A 58 -1.28 -12.39 2.80
C GLU A 58 -1.57 -11.88 4.23
N THR A 59 -0.55 -11.75 5.06
CA THR A 59 -0.67 -11.04 6.34
C THR A 59 -0.78 -9.53 6.14
N GLN A 60 -1.19 -8.78 7.17
CA GLN A 60 -1.24 -7.32 7.11
C GLN A 60 0.16 -6.72 6.85
N GLU A 61 1.21 -7.31 7.42
CA GLU A 61 2.60 -6.89 7.22
C GLU A 61 3.09 -7.19 5.81
N GLU A 62 2.74 -8.35 5.26
CA GLU A 62 3.06 -8.72 3.87
C GLU A 62 2.36 -7.77 2.89
N ALA A 63 1.08 -7.46 3.12
CA ALA A 63 0.33 -6.48 2.35
C ALA A 63 0.98 -5.10 2.41
N ALA A 64 1.34 -4.62 3.61
CA ALA A 64 2.01 -3.34 3.78
C ALA A 64 3.35 -3.27 3.05
N ALA A 65 4.15 -4.34 3.10
CA ALA A 65 5.44 -4.42 2.41
C ALA A 65 5.27 -4.44 0.89
N ARG A 66 4.34 -5.25 0.38
CA ARG A 66 4.02 -5.34 -1.06
C ARG A 66 3.58 -3.99 -1.61
N GLU A 67 2.57 -3.37 -1.00
CA GLU A 67 2.04 -2.08 -1.46
C GLU A 67 3.09 -0.96 -1.39
N THR A 68 3.94 -0.99 -0.36
CA THR A 68 5.02 0.01 -0.23
C THR A 68 6.08 -0.16 -1.31
N TRP A 69 6.39 -1.40 -1.68
CA TRP A 69 7.31 -1.69 -2.77
C TRP A 69 6.72 -1.30 -4.13
N GLU A 70 5.43 -1.57 -4.37
CA GLU A 70 4.75 -1.24 -5.64
C GLU A 70 4.59 0.28 -5.88
N GLU A 71 4.35 1.08 -4.83
CA GLU A 71 4.11 2.52 -4.97
C GLU A 71 5.37 3.39 -4.81
N GLY A 72 6.39 2.90 -4.09
CA GLY A 72 7.52 3.71 -3.62
C GLY A 72 8.90 3.36 -4.18
N MET A 73 9.02 2.34 -5.05
CA MET A 73 10.30 1.86 -5.60
C MET A 73 10.27 1.78 -7.13
#